data_AF-A0A7X3H6D4-F1
#
_entry.id   AF-A0A7X3H6D4-F1
#
_cell.length_a   1.000
_cell.length_b   1.000
_cell.length_c   1.000
_cell.angle_alpha   90.00
_cell.angle_beta   90.00
_cell.angle_gamma   90.00
#
_symmetry.space_group_name_H-M   'P 1'
#
loop_
_entity.id
_entity.type
_entity.pdbx_description
1 polymer ?
#
loop_
_entity_poly.entity_id
_entity_poly.type
_entity_poly.pdbx_seq_one_letter_code
_entity_poly.pdbx_strand_id
1 'polypeptide(L)'
;MGKDRRKTPRNQYTPLLSGDVQNAMASHAFERIRHCLLFCFYVELTCDYLNTVYQTNLDPRTAIEDSATHQIDVGYRNKKAQDFDESASSIIGMSITGYKAMDAAHFNNLGLNGSFTSTLFKYSKIDPMVSTLKSYCETMCGNTRLLPKCINIGPDKAVDSAQSKFKNTLFTDEEHPLISGPCISIKSVSHYMTLANSELEKYEKRYESENKLALSLSIKGYIHGFARAGAAEKKRRGNYLINELRDEVQEVVQQVNKHLSQFTSPLPSKITRACRMPGSALKDPQGLFDTRYYLDDSL
;
A
#
# COMPACT_ATOMS: atom_id res chain seq x y z
N MET A 1 -16.53 -12.03 -14.31
CA MET A 1 -15.73 -11.30 -15.33
C MET A 1 -14.50 -10.74 -14.64
N GLY A 2 -13.30 -11.06 -15.10
CA GLY A 2 -12.09 -10.45 -14.53
C GLY A 2 -12.05 -8.96 -14.89
N LYS A 3 -11.84 -8.09 -13.91
CA LYS A 3 -11.60 -6.66 -14.19
C LYS A 3 -10.27 -6.57 -14.95
N ASP A 4 -10.30 -6.08 -16.19
CA ASP A 4 -9.08 -5.90 -16.99
C ASP A 4 -8.18 -4.84 -16.33
N ARG A 5 -6.98 -5.27 -15.91
CA ARG A 5 -5.96 -4.41 -15.30
C ARG A 5 -5.12 -3.73 -16.37
N ARG A 6 -4.70 -2.50 -16.10
CA ARG A 6 -3.68 -1.83 -16.92
C ARG A 6 -2.32 -2.46 -16.63
N LYS A 7 -1.73 -3.13 -17.63
CA LYS A 7 -0.45 -3.83 -17.52
C LYS A 7 0.67 -3.01 -18.16
N THR A 8 1.75 -2.84 -17.43
CA THR A 8 2.99 -2.22 -17.93
C THR A 8 4.12 -3.25 -17.84
N PRO A 9 4.88 -3.52 -18.92
CA PRO A 9 5.99 -4.47 -18.86
C PRO A 9 7.07 -3.97 -17.89
N ARG A 10 7.72 -4.90 -17.17
CA ARG A 10 8.89 -4.57 -16.35
C ARG A 10 10.03 -4.15 -17.26
N ASN A 11 10.85 -3.20 -16.80
CA ASN A 11 12.12 -2.89 -17.46
C ASN A 11 13.01 -4.16 -17.44
N GLN A 12 13.46 -4.61 -18.61
CA GLN A 12 14.27 -5.83 -18.76
C GLN A 12 15.56 -5.86 -17.91
N TYR A 13 16.02 -4.70 -17.44
CA TYR A 13 17.19 -4.56 -16.57
C TYR A 13 16.87 -4.51 -15.07
N THR A 14 15.59 -4.54 -14.69
CA THR A 14 15.20 -4.54 -13.28
C THR A 14 15.67 -5.84 -12.62
N PRO A 15 16.52 -5.78 -11.58
CA PRO A 15 17.01 -6.97 -10.92
C PRO A 15 15.83 -7.77 -10.34
N LEU A 16 15.81 -9.08 -10.62
CA LEU A 16 14.92 -9.99 -9.93
C LEU A 16 15.47 -10.18 -8.52
N LEU A 17 14.72 -9.71 -7.51
CA LEU A 17 15.06 -9.98 -6.11
C LEU A 17 15.01 -11.48 -5.85
N SER A 18 16.18 -12.11 -6.00
CA SER A 18 16.46 -13.49 -5.65
C SER A 18 16.79 -13.59 -4.18
N GLY A 19 16.33 -14.65 -3.54
CA GLY A 19 16.60 -14.92 -2.14
C GLY A 19 15.92 -16.21 -1.74
N ASP A 20 16.23 -16.66 -0.54
CA ASP A 20 15.51 -17.78 0.05
C ASP A 20 14.06 -17.39 0.39
N VAL A 21 13.18 -18.38 0.57
CA VAL A 21 11.76 -18.12 0.85
C VAL A 21 11.59 -17.25 2.09
N GLN A 22 12.35 -17.50 3.18
CA GLN A 22 12.17 -16.79 4.43
C GLN A 22 12.42 -15.29 4.27
N ASN A 23 13.58 -14.92 3.73
CA ASN A 23 14.00 -13.54 3.54
C ASN A 23 13.15 -12.85 2.46
N ALA A 24 12.78 -13.59 1.41
CA ALA A 24 11.91 -13.07 0.37
C ALA A 24 10.51 -12.75 0.90
N MET A 25 9.91 -13.63 1.70
CA MET A 25 8.57 -13.43 2.29
C MET A 25 8.58 -12.33 3.34
N ALA A 26 9.60 -12.25 4.18
CA ALA A 26 9.74 -11.15 5.13
C ALA A 26 9.86 -9.79 4.43
N SER A 27 10.69 -9.72 3.38
CA SER A 27 10.83 -8.49 2.59
C SER A 27 9.55 -8.15 1.84
N HIS A 28 8.84 -9.14 1.29
CA HIS A 28 7.55 -8.93 0.63
C HIS A 28 6.52 -8.37 1.61
N ALA A 29 6.36 -8.98 2.79
CA ALA A 29 5.41 -8.53 3.79
C ALA A 29 5.69 -7.10 4.27
N PHE A 30 6.97 -6.74 4.43
CA PHE A 30 7.38 -5.38 4.72
C PHE A 30 6.93 -4.40 3.61
N GLU A 31 7.19 -4.75 2.35
CA GLU A 31 6.75 -3.93 1.21
C GLU A 31 5.22 -3.87 1.10
N ARG A 32 4.51 -4.95 1.47
CA ARG A 32 3.03 -5.01 1.45
C ARG A 32 2.41 -3.96 2.37
N ILE A 33 2.89 -3.86 3.62
CA ILE A 33 2.39 -2.86 4.57
C ILE A 33 2.79 -1.44 4.15
N ARG A 34 4.05 -1.26 3.73
CA ARG A 34 4.57 0.03 3.25
C ARG A 34 3.74 0.57 2.08
N HIS A 35 3.53 -0.24 1.04
CA HIS A 35 2.76 0.15 -0.14
C HIS A 35 1.29 0.40 0.18
N CYS A 36 0.67 -0.39 1.07
CA CYS A 36 -0.72 -0.14 1.46
C CYS A 36 -0.89 1.22 2.16
N LEU A 37 -0.01 1.54 3.12
CA LEU A 37 -0.05 2.81 3.85
C LEU A 37 0.22 4.01 2.93
N LEU A 38 1.25 3.93 2.09
CA LEU A 38 1.56 4.99 1.12
C LEU A 38 0.45 5.16 0.09
N PHE A 39 -0.14 4.07 -0.40
CA PHE A 39 -1.26 4.14 -1.33
C PHE A 39 -2.45 4.89 -0.71
N CYS A 40 -2.85 4.53 0.51
CA CYS A 40 -3.93 5.22 1.21
C CYS A 40 -3.60 6.70 1.45
N PHE A 41 -2.35 7.02 1.84
CA PHE A 41 -1.87 8.38 2.00
C PHE A 41 -1.94 9.18 0.69
N TYR A 42 -1.43 8.64 -0.41
CA TYR A 42 -1.43 9.32 -1.70
C TYR A 42 -2.85 9.58 -2.21
N VAL A 43 -3.77 8.63 -2.03
CA VAL A 43 -5.17 8.85 -2.38
C VAL A 43 -5.79 9.95 -1.51
N GLU A 44 -5.57 9.93 -0.20
CA GLU A 44 -6.07 10.96 0.72
C GLU A 44 -5.56 12.36 0.37
N LEU A 45 -4.24 12.51 0.19
CA LEU A 45 -3.61 13.77 -0.22
C LEU A 45 -4.11 14.24 -1.59
N THR A 46 -4.33 13.33 -2.53
CA THR A 46 -4.82 13.69 -3.87
C THR A 46 -6.26 14.17 -3.84
N CYS A 47 -7.13 13.52 -3.06
CA CYS A 47 -8.50 14.00 -2.85
C CYS A 47 -8.49 15.41 -2.22
N ASP A 48 -7.70 15.60 -1.16
CA ASP A 48 -7.56 16.89 -0.49
C ASP A 48 -7.05 18.00 -1.45
N TYR A 49 -6.03 17.70 -2.26
CA TYR A 49 -5.50 18.62 -3.26
C TYR A 49 -6.56 19.02 -4.29
N LEU A 50 -7.24 18.03 -4.91
CA LEU A 50 -8.25 18.29 -5.93
C LEU A 50 -9.47 19.04 -5.38
N ASN A 51 -9.92 18.70 -4.17
CA ASN A 51 -11.01 19.41 -3.50
C ASN A 51 -10.63 20.87 -3.21
N THR A 52 -9.36 21.12 -2.86
CA THR A 52 -8.85 22.47 -2.60
C THR A 52 -8.75 23.30 -3.89
N VAL A 53 -8.04 22.79 -4.89
CA VAL A 53 -7.69 23.56 -6.10
C VAL A 53 -8.85 23.64 -7.08
N TYR A 54 -9.62 22.56 -7.21
CA TYR A 54 -10.66 22.41 -8.23
C TYR A 54 -12.08 22.33 -7.68
N GLN A 55 -12.27 22.47 -6.37
CA GLN A 55 -13.59 22.40 -5.71
C GLN A 55 -14.33 21.11 -6.07
N THR A 56 -13.59 20.01 -6.21
CA THR A 56 -14.19 18.68 -6.31
C THR A 56 -14.80 18.27 -4.96
N ASN A 57 -15.58 17.19 -4.96
CA ASN A 57 -16.10 16.58 -3.74
C ASN A 57 -15.70 15.09 -3.69
N LEU A 58 -14.40 14.85 -3.75
CA LEU A 58 -13.83 13.51 -3.74
C LEU A 58 -13.64 13.02 -2.31
N ASP A 59 -13.93 11.74 -2.13
CA ASP A 59 -13.80 11.05 -0.86
C ASP A 59 -12.85 9.85 -1.02
N PRO A 60 -11.76 9.76 -0.23
CA PRO A 60 -10.85 8.61 -0.24
C PRO A 60 -11.55 7.25 -0.11
N ARG A 61 -12.67 7.19 0.63
CA ARG A 61 -13.50 5.96 0.80
C ARG A 61 -13.98 5.40 -0.53
N THR A 62 -14.36 6.28 -1.45
CA THR A 62 -14.95 5.93 -2.74
C THR A 62 -13.93 5.98 -3.88
N ALA A 63 -12.76 6.60 -3.64
CA ALA A 63 -11.66 6.66 -4.58
C ALA A 63 -10.88 5.33 -4.72
N ILE A 64 -11.06 4.40 -3.77
CA ILE A 64 -10.30 3.15 -3.67
C ILE A 64 -11.18 1.91 -3.96
N GLU A 65 -10.68 1.02 -4.81
CA GLU A 65 -11.23 -0.31 -5.10
C GLU A 65 -10.55 -1.40 -4.25
N ASP A 66 -11.28 -2.49 -3.96
CA ASP A 66 -10.76 -3.66 -3.22
C ASP A 66 -9.83 -4.57 -4.04
N SER A 67 -9.50 -4.17 -5.27
CA SER A 67 -8.64 -4.93 -6.17
C SER A 67 -7.73 -4.01 -6.97
N ALA A 68 -6.46 -4.38 -7.09
CA ALA A 68 -5.47 -3.63 -7.85
C ALA A 68 -5.93 -3.43 -9.30
N THR A 69 -5.91 -2.17 -9.75
CA THR A 69 -6.30 -1.77 -11.11
C THR A 69 -5.11 -1.61 -12.04
N HIS A 70 -3.90 -1.52 -11.49
CA HIS A 70 -2.65 -1.46 -12.21
C HIS A 70 -1.80 -2.70 -11.92
N GLN A 71 -0.92 -3.05 -12.85
CA GLN A 71 0.05 -4.12 -12.65
C GLN A 71 1.29 -3.81 -13.47
N ILE A 72 2.40 -3.61 -12.79
CA ILE A 72 3.72 -3.61 -13.40
C ILE A 72 4.18 -5.07 -13.42
N ASP A 73 4.80 -5.49 -14.51
CA ASP A 73 5.22 -6.86 -14.78
C ASP A 73 4.09 -7.85 -15.07
N VAL A 74 4.47 -8.99 -15.64
CA VAL A 74 3.61 -10.14 -15.84
C VAL A 74 4.30 -11.39 -15.30
N GLY A 75 3.51 -12.28 -14.71
CA GLY A 75 3.98 -13.62 -14.38
C GLY A 75 4.46 -14.37 -15.64
N TYR A 76 5.29 -15.39 -15.44
CA TYR A 76 5.76 -16.25 -16.52
C TYR A 76 5.46 -17.71 -16.26
N ARG A 77 5.55 -18.51 -17.33
CA ARG A 77 5.47 -19.97 -17.29
C ARG A 77 6.70 -20.56 -17.98
N ASN A 78 7.49 -21.33 -17.23
CA ASN A 78 8.67 -22.03 -17.77
C ASN A 78 8.46 -23.53 -17.69
N LYS A 79 8.07 -24.16 -18.80
CA LYS A 79 7.79 -25.62 -18.86
C LYS A 79 9.00 -26.50 -18.51
N LYS A 80 10.23 -25.97 -18.56
CA LYS A 80 11.47 -26.70 -18.26
C LYS A 80 11.88 -26.60 -16.78
N ALA A 81 11.27 -25.69 -16.02
CA ALA A 81 11.54 -25.53 -14.60
C ALA A 81 10.71 -26.51 -13.76
N GLN A 82 11.13 -26.73 -12.52
CA GLN A 82 10.39 -27.53 -11.54
C GLN A 82 9.18 -26.77 -10.98
N ASP A 83 8.14 -27.51 -10.59
CA ASP A 83 7.04 -26.96 -9.81
C ASP A 83 7.50 -26.63 -8.37
N PHE A 84 6.79 -25.72 -7.70
CA PHE A 84 7.02 -25.45 -6.28
C PHE A 84 6.37 -26.58 -5.46
N ASP A 85 7.15 -27.27 -4.63
CA ASP A 85 6.63 -28.34 -3.78
C ASP A 85 5.87 -27.76 -2.58
N GLU A 86 4.54 -27.83 -2.63
CA GLU A 86 3.66 -27.31 -1.57
C GLU A 86 3.69 -28.16 -0.28
N SER A 87 4.12 -29.42 -0.34
CA SER A 87 4.16 -30.32 0.81
C SER A 87 5.55 -30.45 1.44
N ALA A 88 6.57 -29.81 0.86
CA ALA A 88 7.92 -29.81 1.40
C ALA A 88 7.94 -29.38 2.87
N SER A 89 8.53 -30.22 3.72
CA SER A 89 8.66 -29.98 5.17
C SER A 89 9.72 -28.93 5.51
N SER A 90 10.54 -28.52 4.54
CA SER A 90 11.50 -27.43 4.66
C SER A 90 11.61 -26.68 3.33
N ILE A 91 11.35 -25.37 3.38
CA ILE A 91 11.50 -24.48 2.22
C ILE A 91 12.29 -23.21 2.55
N ILE A 92 12.71 -23.07 3.81
CA ILE A 92 13.24 -21.82 4.36
C ILE A 92 14.48 -21.35 3.59
N GLY A 93 15.36 -22.27 3.20
CA GLY A 93 16.57 -21.99 2.40
C GLY A 93 16.41 -22.18 0.89
N MET A 94 15.20 -22.48 0.40
CA MET A 94 14.97 -22.67 -1.04
C MET A 94 14.82 -21.33 -1.74
N SER A 95 15.30 -21.22 -2.99
CA SER A 95 15.09 -20.03 -3.82
C SER A 95 13.59 -19.74 -3.98
N ILE A 96 13.18 -18.47 -3.88
CA ILE A 96 11.80 -18.05 -4.18
C ILE A 96 11.51 -17.94 -5.70
N THR A 97 12.53 -18.11 -6.54
CA THR A 97 12.47 -17.94 -8.00
C THR A 97 12.89 -19.19 -8.76
N GLY A 98 12.60 -19.22 -10.07
CA GLY A 98 13.03 -20.30 -10.96
C GLY A 98 12.04 -21.46 -11.05
N TYR A 99 10.81 -21.26 -10.59
CA TYR A 99 9.76 -22.26 -10.69
C TYR A 99 8.98 -22.17 -12.01
N LYS A 100 8.33 -23.27 -12.36
CA LYS A 100 7.53 -23.41 -13.57
C LYS A 100 6.41 -22.39 -13.70
N ALA A 101 5.81 -21.96 -12.60
CA ALA A 101 4.77 -20.95 -12.58
C ALA A 101 5.08 -19.84 -11.57
N MET A 102 5.42 -18.67 -12.10
CA MET A 102 5.65 -17.45 -11.33
C MET A 102 4.57 -16.42 -11.67
N ASP A 103 3.99 -15.78 -10.67
CA ASP A 103 3.01 -14.71 -10.85
C ASP A 103 3.57 -13.37 -10.35
N ALA A 104 3.11 -12.28 -10.97
CA ALA A 104 3.32 -10.93 -10.49
C ALA A 104 2.40 -10.70 -9.28
N ALA A 105 2.96 -10.79 -8.08
CA ALA A 105 2.28 -10.56 -6.81
C ALA A 105 2.37 -9.09 -6.44
N HIS A 106 1.23 -8.47 -6.21
CA HIS A 106 1.11 -7.06 -5.86
C HIS A 106 1.72 -6.78 -4.48
N PHE A 107 2.35 -5.62 -4.31
CA PHE A 107 2.62 -5.09 -2.97
C PHE A 107 1.35 -4.49 -2.34
N ASN A 108 0.47 -3.92 -3.16
CA ASN A 108 -0.83 -3.42 -2.74
C ASN A 108 -1.92 -3.96 -3.66
N ASN A 109 -2.85 -4.72 -3.09
CA ASN A 109 -4.02 -5.25 -3.79
C ASN A 109 -5.20 -4.25 -3.81
N LEU A 110 -5.06 -3.06 -3.24
CA LEU A 110 -6.03 -1.98 -3.45
C LEU A 110 -5.80 -1.32 -4.82
N GLY A 111 -6.84 -0.74 -5.40
CA GLY A 111 -6.78 -0.08 -6.69
C GLY A 111 -7.50 1.26 -6.72
N LEU A 112 -7.42 1.97 -7.83
CA LEU A 112 -8.11 3.25 -8.03
C LEU A 112 -9.48 3.05 -8.67
N ASN A 113 -10.51 3.66 -8.10
CA ASN A 113 -11.86 3.67 -8.67
C ASN A 113 -11.89 4.38 -10.03
N GLY A 114 -12.80 3.95 -10.91
CA GLY A 114 -12.93 4.49 -12.27
C GLY A 114 -13.30 5.97 -12.31
N SER A 115 -14.17 6.43 -11.41
CA SER A 115 -14.58 7.85 -11.33
C SER A 115 -13.42 8.74 -10.87
N PHE A 116 -12.67 8.28 -9.86
CA PHE A 116 -11.47 8.95 -9.38
C PHE A 116 -10.40 9.00 -10.48
N THR A 117 -10.14 7.89 -11.15
CA THR A 117 -9.19 7.81 -12.28
C THR A 117 -9.56 8.76 -13.42
N SER A 118 -10.85 8.88 -13.73
CA SER A 118 -11.35 9.81 -14.75
C SER A 118 -11.11 11.27 -14.35
N THR A 119 -11.27 11.58 -13.06
CA THR A 119 -10.98 12.90 -12.51
C THR A 119 -9.49 13.23 -12.58
N LEU A 120 -8.62 12.28 -12.21
CA LEU A 120 -7.17 12.43 -12.37
C LEU A 120 -6.76 12.65 -13.82
N PHE A 121 -7.34 11.90 -14.77
CA PHE A 121 -7.06 12.07 -16.19
C PHE A 121 -7.49 13.44 -16.73
N LYS A 122 -8.59 13.99 -16.23
CA LYS A 122 -9.05 15.33 -16.59
C LYS A 122 -8.04 16.39 -16.15
N TYR A 123 -7.66 16.39 -14.87
CA TYR A 123 -6.86 17.46 -14.29
C TYR A 123 -5.34 17.32 -14.52
N SER A 124 -4.81 16.10 -14.66
CA SER A 124 -3.38 15.88 -14.99
C SER A 124 -2.94 16.46 -16.34
N LYS A 125 -3.88 16.78 -17.23
CA LYS A 125 -3.57 17.45 -18.51
C LYS A 125 -3.22 18.93 -18.36
N ILE A 126 -3.66 19.55 -17.27
CA ILE A 126 -3.56 21.00 -17.06
C ILE A 126 -2.78 21.36 -15.79
N ASP A 127 -2.56 20.40 -14.89
CA ASP A 127 -1.83 20.59 -13.66
C ASP A 127 -0.77 19.49 -13.47
N PRO A 128 0.53 19.87 -13.48
CA PRO A 128 1.63 18.93 -13.34
C PRO A 128 1.65 18.25 -11.97
N MET A 129 1.16 18.89 -10.90
CA MET A 129 1.07 18.28 -9.58
C MET A 129 0.03 17.18 -9.54
N VAL A 130 -1.11 17.36 -10.22
CA VAL A 130 -2.08 16.26 -10.39
C VAL A 130 -1.46 15.10 -11.17
N SER A 131 -0.64 15.38 -12.19
CA SER A 131 0.09 14.34 -12.92
C SER A 131 1.06 13.56 -12.01
N THR A 132 1.80 14.25 -11.15
CA THR A 132 2.70 13.65 -10.16
C THR A 132 1.95 12.80 -9.15
N LEU A 133 0.90 13.34 -8.52
CA LEU A 133 0.07 12.65 -7.54
C LEU A 133 -0.61 11.40 -8.14
N LYS A 134 -1.10 11.51 -9.38
CA LYS A 134 -1.62 10.37 -10.16
C LYS A 134 -0.55 9.28 -10.31
N SER A 135 0.69 9.65 -10.63
CA SER A 135 1.80 8.70 -10.77
C SER A 135 2.12 7.98 -9.47
N TYR A 136 2.12 8.67 -8.33
CA TYR A 136 2.30 8.04 -7.01
C TYR A 136 1.20 7.00 -6.71
N CYS A 137 -0.06 7.36 -6.92
CA CYS A 137 -1.21 6.47 -6.76
C CYS A 137 -1.11 5.23 -7.67
N GLU A 138 -0.82 5.41 -8.97
CA GLU A 138 -0.69 4.33 -9.95
C GLU A 138 0.51 3.42 -9.65
N THR A 139 1.63 3.99 -9.19
CA THR A 139 2.84 3.24 -8.84
C THR A 139 2.58 2.33 -7.63
N MET A 140 1.98 2.85 -6.56
CA MET A 140 1.79 2.07 -5.34
C MET A 140 0.81 0.90 -5.54
N CYS A 141 -0.25 1.05 -6.34
CA CYS A 141 -1.13 -0.07 -6.71
C CYS A 141 -0.64 -0.91 -7.88
N GLY A 142 0.39 -0.46 -8.60
CA GLY A 142 0.96 -1.14 -9.76
C GLY A 142 2.16 -2.02 -9.43
N ASN A 143 2.99 -1.65 -8.46
CA ASN A 143 4.22 -2.37 -8.15
C ASN A 143 3.95 -3.82 -7.76
N THR A 144 4.71 -4.72 -8.38
CA THR A 144 4.68 -6.14 -8.09
C THR A 144 6.08 -6.71 -7.94
N ARG A 145 6.15 -7.90 -7.35
CA ARG A 145 7.30 -8.80 -7.44
C ARG A 145 6.88 -10.15 -8.03
N LEU A 146 7.83 -10.90 -8.56
CA LEU A 146 7.56 -12.28 -8.93
C LEU A 146 7.55 -13.18 -7.69
N LEU A 147 6.51 -14.00 -7.55
CA LEU A 147 6.39 -15.06 -6.55
C LEU A 147 5.91 -16.36 -7.19
N PRO A 148 6.21 -17.54 -6.58
CA PRO A 148 5.58 -18.78 -6.98
C PRO A 148 4.06 -18.63 -6.97
N LYS A 149 3.39 -19.13 -8.01
CA LYS A 149 1.94 -19.00 -8.17
C LYS A 149 1.18 -19.46 -6.92
N CYS A 150 1.57 -20.59 -6.33
CA CYS A 150 0.94 -21.16 -5.12
C CYS A 150 1.04 -20.25 -3.89
N ILE A 151 2.13 -19.48 -3.77
CA ILE A 151 2.28 -18.49 -2.70
C ILE A 151 1.39 -17.27 -2.96
N ASN A 152 1.37 -16.76 -4.19
CA ASN A 152 0.58 -15.59 -4.61
C ASN A 152 -0.94 -15.84 -4.50
N ILE A 153 -1.43 -17.00 -4.93
CA ILE A 153 -2.86 -17.35 -4.80
C ILE A 153 -3.19 -17.96 -3.44
N GLY A 154 -2.18 -18.17 -2.59
CA GLY A 154 -2.31 -18.81 -1.29
C GLY A 154 -2.05 -17.82 -0.15
N PRO A 155 -0.95 -17.95 0.62
CA PRO A 155 -0.59 -17.03 1.71
C PRO A 155 -0.77 -15.53 1.40
N ASP A 156 -0.39 -15.06 0.21
CA ASP A 156 -0.51 -13.62 -0.14
C ASP A 156 -1.98 -13.15 -0.18
N LYS A 157 -2.94 -14.05 -0.44
CA LYS A 157 -4.38 -13.75 -0.37
C LYS A 157 -4.85 -13.39 1.04
N ALA A 158 -4.19 -13.89 2.08
CA ALA A 158 -4.47 -13.46 3.45
C ALA A 158 -4.14 -11.96 3.63
N VAL A 159 -3.03 -11.51 3.04
CA VAL A 159 -2.62 -10.11 3.08
C VAL A 159 -3.51 -9.25 2.18
N ASP A 160 -4.01 -9.78 1.06
CA ASP A 160 -5.01 -9.09 0.23
C ASP A 160 -6.29 -8.79 1.02
N SER A 161 -6.79 -9.80 1.75
CA SER A 161 -7.97 -9.67 2.64
C SER A 161 -7.73 -8.62 3.72
N ALA A 162 -6.54 -8.64 4.35
CA ALA A 162 -6.18 -7.67 5.37
C ALA A 162 -6.14 -6.23 4.84
N GLN A 163 -5.63 -6.00 3.63
CA GLN A 163 -5.60 -4.67 2.99
C GLN A 163 -7.00 -4.11 2.74
N SER A 164 -7.93 -4.94 2.24
CA SER A 164 -9.33 -4.53 2.04
C SER A 164 -10.01 -4.18 3.37
N LYS A 165 -9.80 -4.99 4.42
CA LYS A 165 -10.33 -4.70 5.78
C LYS A 165 -9.72 -3.42 6.35
N PHE A 166 -8.41 -3.26 6.21
CA PHE A 166 -7.69 -2.09 6.70
C PHE A 166 -8.21 -0.81 6.05
N LYS A 167 -8.37 -0.76 4.72
CA LYS A 167 -8.96 0.37 4.00
C LYS A 167 -10.32 0.77 4.60
N ASN A 168 -11.19 -0.21 4.80
CA ASN A 168 -12.53 0.04 5.35
C ASN A 168 -12.44 0.65 6.75
N THR A 169 -11.59 0.12 7.63
CA THR A 169 -11.39 0.65 9.00
C THR A 169 -10.69 2.01 9.02
N LEU A 170 -9.75 2.24 8.10
CA LEU A 170 -8.96 3.46 8.01
C LEU A 170 -9.81 4.66 7.61
N PHE A 171 -10.77 4.43 6.72
CA PHE A 171 -11.68 5.46 6.26
C PHE A 171 -13.12 5.19 6.73
N THR A 172 -13.34 4.58 7.90
CA THR A 172 -14.71 4.46 8.48
C THR A 172 -15.24 5.81 8.94
N ASP A 173 -16.57 5.97 8.93
CA ASP A 173 -17.29 7.21 9.26
C ASP A 173 -17.10 7.71 10.70
N GLU A 174 -17.35 9.02 10.88
CA GLU A 174 -16.95 9.89 12.01
C GLU A 174 -17.44 9.49 13.40
N GLU A 175 -18.54 8.72 13.52
CA GLU A 175 -19.16 8.51 14.84
C GLU A 175 -18.30 7.64 15.75
N HIS A 176 -17.53 6.68 15.20
CA HIS A 176 -16.68 5.76 15.96
C HIS A 176 -15.44 5.29 15.17
N PRO A 177 -14.46 6.16 14.86
CA PRO A 177 -13.27 5.77 14.12
C PRO A 177 -12.41 4.80 14.94
N LEU A 178 -12.23 3.57 14.44
CA LEU A 178 -11.27 2.59 14.98
C LEU A 178 -9.83 3.10 14.91
N ILE A 179 -9.53 3.90 13.89
CA ILE A 179 -8.26 4.62 13.74
C ILE A 179 -8.58 6.12 13.76
N SER A 180 -8.58 6.71 14.96
CA SER A 180 -8.61 8.17 15.12
C SER A 180 -7.20 8.73 14.91
N GLY A 181 -6.98 9.36 13.75
CA GLY A 181 -5.72 10.04 13.44
C GLY A 181 -5.31 10.01 11.96
N PRO A 182 -4.05 10.37 11.67
CA PRO A 182 -3.48 10.34 10.33
C PRO A 182 -3.35 8.93 9.73
N CYS A 183 -3.28 8.86 8.39
CA CYS A 183 -3.22 7.61 7.64
C CYS A 183 -2.00 6.79 8.05
N ILE A 184 -0.88 7.47 8.27
CA ILE A 184 0.37 6.87 8.70
C ILE A 184 0.58 7.22 10.16
N SER A 185 0.39 6.24 11.04
CA SER A 185 0.55 6.40 12.48
C SER A 185 0.89 5.06 13.14
N ILE A 186 1.35 5.09 14.40
CA ILE A 186 1.59 3.87 15.18
C ILE A 186 0.30 3.03 15.27
N LYS A 187 -0.86 3.69 15.42
CA LYS A 187 -2.17 3.04 15.46
C LYS A 187 -2.50 2.36 14.14
N SER A 188 -2.30 3.03 13.00
CA SER A 188 -2.63 2.44 11.69
C SER A 188 -1.72 1.27 11.33
N VAL A 189 -0.41 1.37 11.61
CA VAL A 189 0.55 0.27 11.45
C VAL A 189 0.15 -0.92 12.33
N SER A 190 -0.11 -0.70 13.62
CA SER A 190 -0.49 -1.76 14.56
C SER A 190 -1.80 -2.43 14.17
N HIS A 191 -2.78 -1.64 13.71
CA HIS A 191 -4.07 -2.17 13.26
C HIS A 191 -3.93 -3.02 12.00
N TYR A 192 -3.18 -2.55 11.00
CA TYR A 192 -2.87 -3.32 9.80
C TYR A 192 -2.22 -4.66 10.14
N MET A 193 -1.20 -4.64 11.00
CA MET A 193 -0.48 -5.86 11.40
C MET A 193 -1.40 -6.85 12.12
N THR A 194 -2.30 -6.35 12.97
CA THR A 194 -3.29 -7.19 13.65
C THR A 194 -4.23 -7.88 12.66
N LEU A 195 -4.75 -7.13 11.67
CA LEU A 195 -5.58 -7.70 10.60
C LEU A 195 -4.80 -8.73 9.77
N ALA A 196 -3.57 -8.42 9.38
CA ALA A 196 -2.74 -9.29 8.57
C ALA A 196 -2.39 -10.60 9.29
N ASN A 197 -1.96 -10.53 10.56
CA ASN A 197 -1.66 -11.70 11.37
C ASN A 197 -2.91 -12.57 11.58
N SER A 198 -4.06 -11.97 11.87
CA SER A 198 -5.32 -12.71 12.01
C SER A 198 -5.73 -13.46 10.74
N GLU A 199 -5.55 -12.86 9.56
CA GLU A 199 -5.84 -13.55 8.29
C GLU A 199 -4.81 -14.64 7.99
N LEU A 200 -3.53 -14.39 8.28
CA LEU A 200 -2.45 -15.35 8.08
C LEU A 200 -2.62 -16.60 8.97
N GLU A 201 -2.98 -16.44 10.24
CA GLU A 201 -3.25 -17.55 11.17
C GLU A 201 -4.38 -18.46 10.67
N LYS A 202 -5.41 -17.89 10.03
CA LYS A 202 -6.51 -18.68 9.43
C LYS A 202 -5.99 -19.52 8.25
N TYR A 203 -5.13 -18.93 7.43
CA TYR A 203 -4.53 -19.62 6.29
C TYR A 203 -3.53 -20.70 6.74
N GLU A 204 -2.74 -20.42 7.77
CA GLU A 204 -1.78 -21.36 8.36
C GLU A 204 -2.49 -22.62 8.85
N LYS A 205 -3.52 -22.47 9.70
CA LYS A 205 -4.34 -23.60 10.19
C LYS A 205 -4.94 -24.42 9.05
N ARG A 206 -5.45 -23.75 8.00
CA ARG A 206 -5.97 -24.43 6.81
C ARG A 206 -4.88 -25.26 6.12
N TYR A 207 -3.71 -24.66 5.87
CA TYR A 207 -2.63 -25.35 5.15
C TYR A 207 -2.02 -26.50 5.94
N GLU A 208 -1.95 -26.40 7.26
CA GLU A 208 -1.58 -27.52 8.13
C GLU A 208 -2.57 -28.67 7.99
N SER A 209 -3.88 -28.40 7.99
CA SER A 209 -4.91 -29.43 7.78
C SER A 209 -4.89 -30.07 6.38
N GLU A 210 -4.42 -29.33 5.37
CA GLU A 210 -4.29 -29.79 3.98
C GLU A 210 -2.92 -30.43 3.67
N ASN A 211 -2.04 -30.59 4.67
CA ASN A 211 -0.65 -31.06 4.52
C ASN A 211 0.18 -30.22 3.50
N LYS A 212 -0.12 -28.92 3.40
CA LYS A 212 0.61 -27.95 2.58
C LYS A 212 1.66 -27.22 3.42
N LEU A 213 2.60 -28.00 3.94
CA LEU A 213 3.59 -27.55 4.92
C LEU A 213 4.44 -26.38 4.41
N ALA A 214 4.79 -26.38 3.13
CA ALA A 214 5.55 -25.29 2.53
C ALA A 214 4.77 -23.96 2.57
N LEU A 215 3.48 -23.98 2.27
CA LEU A 215 2.65 -22.77 2.33
C LEU A 215 2.49 -22.26 3.75
N SER A 216 2.32 -23.14 4.74
CA SER A 216 2.35 -22.78 6.17
C SER A 216 3.71 -22.16 6.55
N LEU A 217 4.84 -22.76 6.17
CA LEU A 217 6.17 -22.22 6.45
C LEU A 217 6.39 -20.83 5.82
N SER A 218 5.85 -20.58 4.64
CA SER A 218 5.96 -19.26 4.00
C SER A 218 5.25 -18.15 4.79
N ILE A 219 4.17 -18.48 5.51
CA ILE A 219 3.44 -17.54 6.38
C ILE A 219 4.33 -17.03 7.52
N LYS A 220 5.19 -17.88 8.08
CA LYS A 220 6.16 -17.47 9.12
C LYS A 220 7.08 -16.35 8.62
N GLY A 221 7.45 -16.39 7.34
CA GLY A 221 8.18 -15.31 6.69
C GLY A 221 7.40 -13.99 6.66
N TYR A 222 6.10 -14.03 6.36
CA TYR A 222 5.26 -12.83 6.42
C TYR A 222 5.16 -12.25 7.84
N ILE A 223 4.92 -13.10 8.84
CA ILE A 223 4.83 -12.70 10.24
C ILE A 223 6.13 -12.00 10.67
N HIS A 224 7.29 -12.55 10.29
CA HIS A 224 8.58 -11.93 10.56
C HIS A 224 8.73 -10.55 9.89
N GLY A 225 8.29 -10.42 8.63
CA GLY A 225 8.30 -9.14 7.92
C GLY A 225 7.42 -8.07 8.58
N PHE A 226 6.23 -8.44 9.05
CA PHE A 226 5.37 -7.52 9.81
C PHE A 226 5.96 -7.17 11.17
N ALA A 227 6.53 -8.13 11.90
CA ALA A 227 7.24 -7.86 13.15
C ALA A 227 8.38 -6.84 12.95
N ARG A 228 9.12 -6.94 11.84
CA ARG A 228 10.14 -5.94 11.45
C ARG A 228 9.55 -4.55 11.27
N ALA A 229 8.39 -4.43 10.62
CA ALA A 229 7.72 -3.14 10.39
C ALA A 229 7.32 -2.44 11.70
N GLY A 230 6.87 -3.21 12.69
CA GLY A 230 6.49 -2.71 14.01
C GLY A 230 7.63 -2.57 15.01
N ALA A 231 8.86 -2.98 14.67
CA ALA A 231 9.98 -2.96 15.61
C ALA A 231 10.37 -1.52 15.97
N ALA A 232 10.63 -1.27 17.25
CA ALA A 232 11.17 0.01 17.71
C ALA A 232 12.61 0.17 17.21
N GLU A 233 12.93 1.34 16.65
CA GLU A 233 14.28 1.62 16.18
C GLU A 233 15.14 2.10 17.35
N LYS A 234 16.22 1.37 17.68
CA LYS A 234 17.07 1.69 18.86
C LYS A 234 17.65 3.12 18.86
N LYS A 235 17.71 3.79 17.71
CA LYS A 235 18.29 5.13 17.52
C LYS A 235 17.28 6.24 17.24
N ARG A 236 16.01 5.93 16.99
CA ARG A 236 14.97 6.91 16.64
C ARG A 236 13.71 6.63 17.44
N ARG A 237 13.03 7.67 17.94
CA ARG A 237 11.72 7.50 18.59
C ARG A 237 10.71 7.05 17.53
N GLY A 238 10.07 5.89 17.72
CA GLY A 238 9.02 5.38 16.84
C GLY A 238 9.31 4.00 16.22
N ASN A 239 8.31 3.49 15.47
CA ASN A 239 8.42 2.22 14.75
C ASN A 239 9.28 2.37 13.49
N TYR A 240 10.03 1.33 13.13
CA TYR A 240 10.94 1.31 11.97
C TYR A 240 10.24 1.76 10.68
N LEU A 241 9.06 1.21 10.39
CA LEU A 241 8.32 1.58 9.18
C LEU A 241 7.89 3.06 9.17
N ILE A 242 7.48 3.61 10.32
CA ILE A 242 7.05 5.01 10.40
C ILE A 242 8.22 5.95 10.10
N ASN A 243 9.41 5.61 10.58
CA ASN A 243 10.61 6.38 10.30
C ASN A 243 10.99 6.33 8.82
N GLU A 244 10.81 5.20 8.13
CA GLU A 244 11.00 5.12 6.68
C GLU A 244 9.95 5.93 5.91
N LEU A 245 8.69 5.90 6.36
CA LEU A 245 7.59 6.61 5.69
C LEU A 245 7.65 8.13 5.92
N ARG A 246 8.21 8.58 7.05
CA ARG A 246 8.27 9.99 7.45
C ARG A 246 8.87 10.88 6.36
N ASP A 247 10.05 10.49 5.87
CA ASP A 247 10.81 11.32 4.92
C ASP A 247 10.03 11.45 3.60
N GLU A 248 9.43 10.36 3.11
CA GLU A 248 8.61 10.37 1.89
C GLU A 248 7.33 11.21 2.04
N VAL A 249 6.63 11.09 3.17
CA VAL A 249 5.41 11.89 3.43
C VAL A 249 5.75 13.37 3.53
N GLN A 250 6.81 13.72 4.27
CA GLN A 250 7.26 15.10 4.42
C GLN A 250 7.65 15.71 3.08
N GLU A 251 8.43 14.98 2.29
CA GLU A 251 8.87 15.42 0.98
C GLU A 251 7.68 15.69 0.04
N VAL A 252 6.73 14.76 -0.04
CA VAL A 252 5.57 14.90 -0.94
C VAL A 252 4.66 16.06 -0.51
N VAL A 253 4.41 16.22 0.79
CA VAL A 253 3.63 17.36 1.30
C VAL A 253 4.34 18.69 1.00
N GLN A 254 5.67 18.75 1.16
CA GLN A 254 6.47 19.93 0.81
C GLN A 254 6.41 20.23 -0.70
N GLN A 255 6.46 19.22 -1.56
CA GLN A 255 6.33 19.39 -3.02
C GLN A 255 4.97 19.98 -3.39
N VAL A 256 3.88 19.47 -2.80
CA VAL A 256 2.53 20.01 -2.99
C VAL A 256 2.46 21.47 -2.53
N ASN A 257 2.95 21.77 -1.34
CA ASN A 257 2.94 23.13 -0.80
C ASN A 257 3.76 24.12 -1.63
N LYS A 258 4.95 23.70 -2.09
CA LYS A 258 5.77 24.48 -3.00
C LYS A 258 5.02 24.79 -4.30
N HIS A 259 4.30 23.81 -4.85
CA HIS A 259 3.49 24.04 -6.04
C HIS A 259 2.32 24.98 -5.79
N LEU A 260 1.60 24.82 -4.67
CA LEU A 260 0.51 25.71 -4.28
C LEU A 260 0.96 27.16 -4.09
N SER A 261 2.18 27.39 -3.59
CA SER A 261 2.74 28.74 -3.44
C SER A 261 2.95 29.49 -4.76
N GLN A 262 2.91 28.78 -5.90
CA GLN A 262 3.04 29.38 -7.24
C GLN A 262 1.71 29.94 -7.76
N PHE A 263 0.58 29.63 -7.12
CA PHE A 263 -0.72 30.14 -7.53
C PHE A 263 -0.85 31.62 -7.14
N THR A 264 -1.11 32.47 -8.13
CA THR A 264 -1.25 33.93 -7.95
C THR A 264 -2.65 34.33 -7.47
N SER A 265 -3.63 33.45 -7.62
CA SER A 265 -5.00 33.64 -7.13
C SER A 265 -5.11 33.17 -5.68
N PRO A 266 -5.89 33.85 -4.83
CA PRO A 266 -6.10 33.39 -3.46
C PRO A 266 -6.74 32.01 -3.47
N LEU A 267 -6.01 31.03 -2.92
CA LEU A 267 -6.56 29.71 -2.62
C LEU A 267 -7.76 29.88 -1.67
N PRO A 268 -8.76 28.97 -1.73
CA PRO A 268 -9.90 29.00 -0.83
C PRO A 268 -9.45 29.17 0.62
N SER A 269 -10.13 30.01 1.39
CA SER A 269 -9.76 30.26 2.79
C SER A 269 -9.95 29.03 3.68
N LYS A 270 -10.76 28.05 3.23
CA LYS A 270 -11.04 26.76 3.87
C LYS A 270 -10.77 25.61 2.90
N ILE A 271 -10.02 24.60 3.34
CA ILE A 271 -9.88 23.33 2.63
C ILE A 271 -11.07 22.43 3.03
N THR A 272 -11.86 22.02 2.04
CA THR A 272 -12.98 21.09 2.24
C THR A 272 -12.43 19.66 2.29
N ARG A 273 -12.48 19.01 3.46
CA ARG A 273 -12.08 17.61 3.64
C ARG A 273 -13.29 16.68 3.66
N ALA A 274 -13.07 15.46 3.20
CA ALA A 274 -13.94 14.33 3.52
C ALA A 274 -13.64 13.85 4.95
N CYS A 275 -14.44 14.33 5.90
CA CYS A 275 -14.82 13.72 7.17
C CYS A 275 -13.79 13.17 8.21
N ARG A 276 -12.53 12.80 7.90
CA ARG A 276 -11.70 12.10 8.91
C ARG A 276 -11.21 12.97 10.07
N MET A 277 -11.24 14.30 9.96
CA MET A 277 -10.97 15.24 11.06
C MET A 277 -11.69 16.60 10.85
N PRO A 278 -12.94 16.75 11.33
CA PRO A 278 -13.64 18.03 11.30
C PRO A 278 -12.93 19.08 12.19
N GLY A 279 -12.80 20.31 11.71
CA GLY A 279 -12.56 21.48 12.57
C GLY A 279 -11.12 21.79 13.01
N SER A 280 -10.11 21.00 12.62
CA SER A 280 -8.72 21.42 12.83
C SER A 280 -8.27 22.36 11.69
N ALA A 281 -7.81 23.57 12.03
CA ALA A 281 -7.34 24.53 11.05
C ALA A 281 -6.12 23.93 10.33
N LEU A 282 -6.32 23.52 9.07
CA LEU A 282 -5.33 22.87 8.21
C LEU A 282 -4.08 23.70 7.91
N LYS A 283 -3.99 24.88 8.49
CA LYS A 283 -3.08 25.94 8.09
C LYS A 283 -1.92 25.99 9.10
N ASP A 284 -0.69 25.89 8.59
CA ASP A 284 0.33 26.79 9.12
C ASP A 284 -0.16 28.25 8.88
N PRO A 285 0.41 29.29 9.51
CA PRO A 285 -0.08 30.66 9.34
C PRO A 285 -0.21 31.16 7.87
N GLN A 286 0.28 30.41 6.87
CA GLN A 286 0.33 30.73 5.45
C GLN A 286 -0.74 30.01 4.61
N GLY A 287 -1.39 28.97 5.14
CA GLY A 287 -2.53 28.31 4.48
C GLY A 287 -2.22 27.08 3.64
N LEU A 288 -1.14 26.37 3.98
CA LEU A 288 -0.61 25.19 3.28
C LEU A 288 -0.95 23.88 4.01
N PHE A 289 -0.80 22.73 3.33
CA PHE A 289 -1.00 21.40 3.92
C PHE A 289 0.02 21.10 5.03
N ASP A 290 -0.43 20.74 6.23
CA ASP A 290 0.46 20.35 7.34
C ASP A 290 0.68 18.83 7.36
N THR A 291 1.94 18.41 7.45
CA THR A 291 2.34 17.00 7.48
C THR A 291 1.72 16.22 8.64
N ARG A 292 1.44 16.87 9.78
CA ARG A 292 0.80 16.25 10.96
C ARG A 292 -0.60 15.69 10.67
N TYR A 293 -1.19 16.06 9.54
CA TYR A 293 -2.45 15.50 9.07
C TYR A 293 -2.34 14.14 8.40
N TYR A 294 -1.16 13.82 7.89
CA TYR A 294 -0.91 12.60 7.12
C TYR A 294 0.02 11.63 7.86
N LEU A 295 0.78 12.17 8.83
CA LEU A 295 1.73 11.44 9.65
C LEU A 295 1.55 11.82 11.13
N ASP A 296 1.40 10.81 11.99
CA ASP A 296 1.55 10.95 13.45
C ASP A 296 2.64 9.99 13.94
N ASP A 297 3.76 10.57 14.36
CA ASP A 297 4.91 9.87 14.93
C ASP A 297 5.03 10.08 16.45
N SER A 298 4.03 10.70 17.08
CA SER A 298 4.04 10.92 18.52
C SER A 298 3.84 9.61 19.28
N LEU A 299 4.63 9.43 20.32
CA LEU A 299 4.58 8.30 21.27
C LEU A 299 3.66 8.65 22.44
#